data_AF-A0A7G8H587-F1
#
_entry.id   AF-A0A7G8H587-F1
#
_cell.length_a   1.000
_cell.length_b   1.000
_cell.length_c   1.000
_cell.angle_alpha   90.00
_cell.angle_beta   90.00
_cell.angle_gamma   90.00
#
_symmetry.space_group_name_H-M   'P 1'
#
loop_
_entity.id
_entity.type
_entity.pdbx_description
1 polymer ?
#
loop_
_entity_poly.entity_id
_entity_poly.type
_entity_poly.pdbx_seq_one_letter_code
_entity_poly.pdbx_strand_id
1 'polypeptide(L)'
;MPRPLLILLASLALVGCNGRSERAGGGLLSSSQQAPALSGSGEWLAVVSDRGGRPTVQLRRLSDGSVVSVPQLSRHQPHSSPSLSWNGRYLAAITQRGRRRLAVVTDRLNGRMHPLPLPGGRDPVLLSLAPDAQQIALQVTDQGRWRVELLDLSDLLEPDRPPGQSLSTPALSSEP
;
A
#
# COMPACT_ATOMS: atom_id res chain seq x y z
N MET A 1 41.54 43.19 19.42
CA MET A 1 40.20 43.27 18.82
C MET A 1 39.89 41.98 18.03
N PRO A 2 39.31 40.92 18.63
CA PRO A 2 38.79 39.80 17.83
C PRO A 2 37.49 39.16 18.38
N ARG A 3 36.62 39.92 19.08
CA ARG A 3 35.34 39.40 19.58
C ARG A 3 34.13 39.43 18.62
N PRO A 4 34.07 40.24 17.53
CA PRO A 4 32.88 40.23 16.66
C PRO A 4 32.86 39.05 15.68
N LEU A 5 34.01 38.44 15.36
CA LEU A 5 34.10 37.33 14.40
C LEU A 5 33.51 36.02 14.97
N LEU A 6 33.61 35.82 16.29
CA LEU A 6 33.14 34.59 16.96
C LEU A 6 31.61 34.53 17.05
N ILE A 7 30.93 35.69 17.11
CA ILE A 7 29.46 35.77 17.17
C ILE A 7 28.84 35.48 15.79
N LEU A 8 29.50 35.91 14.71
CA LEU A 8 29.02 35.69 13.33
C LEU A 8 29.06 34.20 12.92
N LEU A 9 30.07 33.46 13.40
CA LEU A 9 30.22 32.01 13.16
C LEU A 9 29.19 31.18 13.95
N ALA A 10 28.75 31.62 15.13
CA ALA A 10 27.75 30.93 15.93
C ALA A 10 26.33 31.04 15.34
N SER A 11 26.00 32.15 14.66
CA SER A 11 24.70 32.32 13.98
C SER A 11 24.53 31.44 12.73
N LEU A 12 25.62 31.03 12.07
CA LEU A 12 25.56 30.21 10.86
C LEU A 12 25.30 28.71 11.14
N ALA A 13 25.47 28.28 12.39
CA ALA A 13 25.25 26.90 12.81
C ALA A 13 23.78 26.58 13.16
N LEU A 14 22.87 27.56 13.08
CA LEU A 14 21.44 27.41 13.38
C LEU A 14 20.57 27.22 12.12
N VAL A 15 21.17 26.93 10.96
CA VAL A 15 20.40 26.46 9.79
C VAL A 15 19.91 25.04 10.10
N GLY A 16 18.83 24.98 10.87
CA GLY A 16 18.11 23.74 11.13
C GLY A 16 17.61 23.15 9.83
N CYS A 17 17.68 21.82 9.72
CA CYS A 17 17.04 21.07 8.65
C CYS A 17 15.52 21.19 8.77
N ASN A 18 14.95 22.30 8.30
CA ASN A 18 13.51 22.41 8.14
C ASN A 18 13.10 21.52 6.97
N GLY A 19 12.49 20.36 7.28
CA GLY A 19 11.89 19.49 6.27
C GLY A 19 10.86 20.27 5.47
N ARG A 20 11.16 20.54 4.20
CA ARG A 20 10.28 21.31 3.32
C ARG A 20 9.26 20.34 2.72
N SER A 21 8.00 20.43 3.18
CA SER A 21 6.89 19.71 2.57
C SER A 21 6.36 20.51 1.38
N GLU A 22 6.75 20.12 0.17
CA GLU A 22 6.19 20.71 -1.05
C GLU A 22 5.07 19.84 -1.60
N ARG A 23 4.09 20.47 -2.25
CA ARG A 23 3.10 19.70 -3.01
C ARG A 23 3.79 19.08 -4.20
N ALA A 24 3.77 17.74 -4.27
CA ALA A 24 4.16 17.05 -5.48
C ALA A 24 3.27 17.52 -6.65
N GLY A 25 3.87 17.75 -7.83
CA GLY A 25 3.13 18.13 -9.03
C GLY A 25 2.06 17.08 -9.41
N GLY A 26 0.96 17.52 -10.02
CA GLY A 26 -0.15 16.64 -10.46
C GLY A 26 -1.42 16.68 -9.58
N GLY A 27 -1.47 17.62 -8.63
CA GLY A 27 -2.36 17.56 -7.46
C GLY A 27 -3.76 18.18 -7.52
N LEU A 28 -4.40 18.33 -8.68
CA LEU A 28 -5.85 18.65 -8.68
C LEU A 28 -6.61 17.74 -9.63
N LEU A 29 -7.11 16.64 -9.08
CA LEU A 29 -7.94 15.70 -9.80
C LEU A 29 -9.39 16.15 -9.63
N SER A 30 -10.10 16.40 -10.73
CA SER A 30 -11.49 16.93 -10.76
C SER A 30 -12.55 15.97 -10.19
N SER A 31 -12.14 14.80 -9.69
CA SER A 31 -13.00 13.77 -9.14
C SER A 31 -12.73 13.59 -7.65
N SER A 32 -13.77 13.27 -6.89
CA SER A 32 -13.63 12.85 -5.49
C SER A 32 -12.78 11.58 -5.42
N GLN A 33 -11.73 11.62 -4.60
CA GLN A 33 -10.80 10.51 -4.39
C GLN A 33 -10.57 10.30 -2.90
N GLN A 34 -10.51 9.04 -2.51
CA GLN A 34 -10.46 8.62 -1.12
C GLN A 34 -9.49 7.45 -0.96
N ALA A 35 -9.11 7.16 0.29
CA ALA A 35 -8.25 6.03 0.66
C ALA A 35 -6.99 5.91 -0.22
N PRO A 36 -6.09 6.90 -0.19
CA PRO A 36 -4.84 6.85 -0.94
C PRO A 36 -3.90 5.78 -0.38
N ALA A 37 -3.18 5.09 -1.27
CA ALA A 37 -2.13 4.14 -0.91
C ALA A 37 -0.94 4.25 -1.89
N LEU A 38 0.24 4.54 -1.35
CA LEU A 38 1.49 4.59 -2.11
C LEU A 38 2.16 3.21 -2.14
N SER A 39 2.86 2.89 -3.22
CA SER A 39 3.80 1.76 -3.24
C SER A 39 5.07 2.09 -2.46
N GLY A 40 5.78 1.06 -1.99
CA GLY A 40 7.05 1.26 -1.25
C GLY A 40 8.14 1.97 -2.05
N SER A 41 8.13 1.79 -3.37
CA SER A 41 9.00 2.50 -4.34
C SER A 41 8.61 3.97 -4.57
N GLY A 42 7.39 4.39 -4.18
CA GLY A 42 6.87 5.73 -4.48
C GLY A 42 6.52 5.97 -5.95
N GLU A 43 6.53 4.96 -6.81
CA GLU A 43 6.20 5.10 -8.24
C GLU A 43 4.70 4.98 -8.54
N TRP A 44 3.94 4.37 -7.63
CA TRP A 44 2.53 4.06 -7.82
C TRP A 44 1.65 4.62 -6.71
N LEU A 45 0.46 5.06 -7.10
CA LEU A 45 -0.60 5.51 -6.20
C LEU A 45 -1.90 4.78 -6.54
N ALA A 46 -2.47 4.07 -5.58
CA ALA A 46 -3.84 3.59 -5.63
C ALA A 46 -4.77 4.57 -4.90
N VAL A 47 -5.93 4.84 -5.49
CA VAL A 47 -7.00 5.67 -4.89
C VAL A 47 -8.35 5.02 -5.15
N VAL A 48 -9.31 5.21 -4.26
CA VAL A 48 -10.72 4.88 -4.53
C VAL A 48 -11.41 6.12 -5.07
N SER A 49 -12.04 5.98 -6.23
CA SER A 49 -12.84 7.03 -6.87
C SER A 49 -14.20 6.49 -7.26
N ASP A 50 -15.20 7.35 -7.43
CA ASP A 50 -16.44 6.93 -8.08
C ASP A 50 -16.22 6.68 -9.59
N ARG A 51 -16.61 5.51 -10.07
CA ARG A 51 -16.81 5.24 -11.51
C ARG A 51 -18.21 4.69 -11.73
N GLY A 52 -19.07 5.49 -12.36
CA GLY A 52 -20.44 5.07 -12.68
C GLY A 52 -21.29 4.74 -11.44
N GLY A 53 -21.12 5.50 -10.36
CA GLY A 53 -21.82 5.29 -9.08
C GLY A 53 -21.25 4.18 -8.22
N ARG A 54 -20.06 3.67 -8.56
CA ARG A 54 -19.39 2.56 -7.85
C ARG A 54 -18.00 2.97 -7.40
N PRO A 55 -17.73 2.95 -6.07
CA PRO A 55 -16.38 3.08 -5.54
C PRO A 55 -15.45 2.06 -6.18
N THR A 56 -14.44 2.55 -6.88
CA THR A 56 -13.53 1.75 -7.69
C THR A 56 -12.10 2.20 -7.44
N VAL A 57 -11.24 1.25 -7.07
CA VAL A 57 -9.79 1.45 -7.04
C VAL A 57 -9.28 1.80 -8.44
N GLN A 58 -8.60 2.94 -8.55
CA GLN A 58 -7.77 3.34 -9.68
C GLN A 58 -6.32 3.25 -9.27
N LEU A 59 -5.49 2.70 -10.16
CA LEU A 59 -4.05 2.71 -9.99
C LEU A 59 -3.45 3.78 -10.91
N ARG A 60 -2.49 4.54 -10.41
CA ARG A 60 -1.83 5.63 -11.12
C ARG A 60 -0.32 5.47 -11.06
N ARG A 61 0.35 5.73 -12.18
CA ARG A 61 1.80 5.92 -12.20
C ARG A 61 2.09 7.38 -11.88
N LEU A 62 2.96 7.63 -10.92
CA LEU A 62 3.23 8.98 -10.43
C LEU A 62 4.17 9.79 -11.34
N SER A 63 4.99 9.11 -12.16
CA SER A 63 5.91 9.80 -13.08
C SER A 63 5.20 10.62 -14.17
N ASP A 64 4.05 10.14 -14.64
CA ASP A 64 3.30 10.75 -15.76
C ASP A 64 1.81 10.98 -15.44
N GLY A 65 1.35 10.58 -14.24
CA GLY A 65 -0.04 10.71 -13.81
C GLY A 65 -1.01 9.75 -14.51
N SER A 66 -0.53 8.82 -15.34
CA SER A 66 -1.36 7.91 -16.13
C SER A 66 -2.14 6.94 -15.24
N VAL A 67 -3.41 6.70 -15.60
CA VAL A 67 -4.25 5.70 -14.93
C VAL A 67 -4.01 4.34 -15.60
N VAL A 68 -3.63 3.35 -14.79
CA VAL A 68 -3.40 1.97 -15.23
C VAL A 68 -4.61 1.11 -14.86
N SER A 69 -5.07 0.33 -15.84
CA SER A 69 -6.18 -0.61 -15.63
C SER A 69 -5.75 -1.80 -14.77
N VAL A 70 -6.64 -2.23 -13.88
CA VAL A 70 -6.50 -3.47 -13.10
C VAL A 70 -7.76 -4.31 -13.34
N PRO A 71 -7.87 -5.00 -14.50
CA PRO A 71 -9.10 -5.67 -14.92
C PRO A 71 -9.64 -6.71 -13.94
N GLN A 72 -8.75 -7.30 -13.15
CA GLN A 72 -9.07 -8.29 -12.12
C GLN A 72 -10.04 -7.71 -11.09
N LEU A 73 -9.85 -6.45 -10.69
CA LEU A 73 -10.71 -5.77 -9.73
C LEU A 73 -12.05 -5.36 -10.34
N SER A 74 -12.18 -5.22 -11.68
CA SER A 74 -13.42 -4.74 -12.31
C SER A 74 -14.65 -5.61 -12.02
N ARG A 75 -14.48 -6.89 -11.66
CA ARG A 75 -15.57 -7.86 -11.48
C ARG A 75 -16.32 -7.74 -10.15
N HIS A 76 -15.72 -7.18 -9.10
CA HIS A 76 -16.24 -7.26 -7.73
C HIS A 76 -16.19 -5.91 -7.01
N GLN A 77 -17.22 -5.09 -7.23
CA GLN A 77 -17.36 -3.74 -6.67
C GLN A 77 -18.50 -3.66 -5.63
N PRO A 78 -18.49 -2.69 -4.69
CA PRO A 78 -17.52 -1.61 -4.53
C PRO A 78 -16.16 -2.05 -3.97
N HIS A 79 -15.13 -1.24 -4.23
CA HIS A 79 -13.79 -1.40 -3.67
C HIS A 79 -13.56 -0.46 -2.49
N SER A 80 -12.73 -0.88 -1.54
CA SER A 80 -12.27 -0.05 -0.42
C SER A 80 -10.90 -0.50 0.08
N SER A 81 -10.25 0.34 0.89
CA SER A 81 -8.97 0.07 1.54
C SER A 81 -7.89 -0.51 0.60
N PRO A 82 -7.48 0.20 -0.48
CA PRO A 82 -6.37 -0.26 -1.30
C PRO A 82 -5.05 -0.25 -0.52
N SER A 83 -4.14 -1.15 -0.86
CA SER A 83 -2.77 -1.18 -0.37
C SER A 83 -1.83 -1.79 -1.41
N LEU A 84 -0.62 -1.27 -1.55
CA LEU A 84 0.35 -1.65 -2.58
C LEU A 84 1.60 -2.25 -1.96
N SER A 85 2.19 -3.24 -2.64
CA SER A 85 3.54 -3.73 -2.33
C SER A 85 4.62 -2.76 -2.82
N TRP A 86 5.90 -3.11 -2.65
CA TRP A 86 7.06 -2.26 -2.92
C TRP A 86 7.08 -1.72 -4.36
N ASN A 87 7.21 -2.56 -5.38
CA ASN A 87 7.17 -2.13 -6.78
C ASN A 87 5.73 -1.97 -7.30
N GLY A 88 4.74 -2.21 -6.44
CA GLY A 88 3.33 -2.14 -6.74
C GLY A 88 2.80 -3.35 -7.51
N ARG A 89 3.56 -4.43 -7.72
CA ARG A 89 3.12 -5.68 -8.38
C ARG A 89 1.85 -6.21 -7.74
N TYR A 90 1.80 -6.21 -6.41
CA TYR A 90 0.64 -6.65 -5.66
C TYR A 90 -0.21 -5.45 -5.26
N LEU A 91 -1.50 -5.54 -5.55
CA LEU A 91 -2.52 -4.60 -5.11
C LEU A 91 -3.54 -5.35 -4.26
N ALA A 92 -3.53 -5.07 -2.97
CA ALA A 92 -4.56 -5.52 -2.05
C ALA A 92 -5.74 -4.54 -2.04
N ALA A 93 -6.95 -5.07 -1.96
CA ALA A 93 -8.17 -4.28 -1.79
C ALA A 93 -9.28 -5.10 -1.13
N ILE A 94 -10.24 -4.43 -0.51
CA ILE A 94 -11.50 -5.05 -0.11
C ILE A 94 -12.49 -4.87 -1.26
N THR A 95 -13.03 -5.99 -1.73
CA THR A 95 -14.03 -6.08 -2.79
C THR A 95 -15.36 -6.56 -2.22
N GLN A 96 -16.43 -6.47 -3.01
CA GLN A 96 -17.73 -6.99 -2.62
C GLN A 96 -18.28 -7.94 -3.70
N ARG A 97 -18.72 -9.12 -3.27
CA ARG A 97 -19.41 -10.10 -4.11
C ARG A 97 -20.77 -10.42 -3.48
N GLY A 98 -21.82 -9.88 -4.07
CA GLY A 98 -23.16 -9.91 -3.48
C GLY A 98 -23.19 -9.13 -2.16
N ARG A 99 -23.50 -9.81 -1.06
CA ARG A 99 -23.52 -9.23 0.30
C ARG A 99 -22.20 -9.40 1.06
N ARG A 100 -21.27 -10.21 0.55
CA ARG A 100 -20.04 -10.57 1.26
C ARG A 100 -18.90 -9.65 0.87
N ARG A 101 -18.17 -9.13 1.86
CA ARG A 101 -16.92 -8.42 1.66
C ARG A 101 -15.75 -9.40 1.66
N LEU A 102 -14.78 -9.17 0.78
CA LEU A 102 -13.64 -10.05 0.58
C LEU A 102 -12.36 -9.22 0.48
N ALA A 103 -11.38 -9.52 1.33
CA ALA A 103 -10.02 -9.05 1.12
C ALA A 103 -9.42 -9.87 -0.02
N VAL A 104 -8.80 -9.20 -0.98
CA VAL A 104 -8.15 -9.84 -2.13
C VAL A 104 -6.78 -9.21 -2.35
N VAL A 105 -5.84 -9.99 -2.85
CA VAL A 105 -4.56 -9.50 -3.39
C VAL A 105 -4.51 -9.83 -4.87
N THR A 106 -4.32 -8.83 -5.72
CA THR A 106 -4.17 -9.00 -7.16
C THR A 106 -2.69 -8.93 -7.53
N ASP A 107 -2.18 -9.96 -8.20
CA ASP A 107 -0.88 -9.93 -8.85
C ASP A 107 -1.04 -9.33 -10.25
N ARG A 108 -0.50 -8.12 -10.45
CA ARG A 108 -0.59 -7.39 -11.72
C ARG A 108 0.29 -7.97 -12.82
N LEU A 109 1.30 -8.77 -12.47
CA LEU A 109 2.23 -9.34 -13.44
C LEU A 109 1.59 -10.47 -14.23
N ASN A 110 0.89 -11.38 -13.54
CA ASN A 110 0.24 -12.55 -14.15
C ASN A 110 -1.30 -12.45 -14.17
N GLY A 111 -1.87 -11.40 -13.56
CA GLY A 111 -3.29 -11.15 -13.51
C GLY A 111 -4.09 -12.08 -12.58
N ARG A 112 -3.44 -12.80 -11.67
CA ARG A 112 -4.12 -13.64 -10.68
C ARG A 112 -4.70 -12.80 -9.56
N MET A 113 -5.85 -13.24 -9.03
CA MET A 113 -6.47 -12.67 -7.85
C MET A 113 -6.52 -13.75 -6.76
N HIS A 114 -5.98 -13.42 -5.59
CA HIS A 114 -5.92 -14.28 -4.43
C HIS A 114 -6.91 -13.77 -3.38
N PRO A 115 -8.08 -14.40 -3.20
CA PRO A 115 -8.96 -14.08 -2.10
C PRO A 115 -8.33 -14.53 -0.77
N LEU A 116 -8.45 -13.70 0.26
CA LEU A 116 -7.95 -13.98 1.60
C LEU A 116 -9.14 -14.40 2.48
N PRO A 117 -9.34 -15.71 2.73
CA PRO A 117 -10.46 -16.17 3.54
C PRO A 117 -10.23 -15.80 5.01
N LEU A 118 -11.24 -15.21 5.63
CA LEU A 118 -11.28 -14.98 7.07
C LEU A 118 -12.05 -16.11 7.76
N PRO A 119 -11.44 -16.84 8.72
CA PRO A 119 -12.14 -17.82 9.53
C PRO A 119 -13.38 -17.22 10.22
N GLY A 120 -14.39 -18.03 10.48
CA GLY A 120 -15.60 -17.59 11.19
C GLY A 120 -16.51 -16.62 10.42
N GLY A 121 -16.27 -16.42 9.11
CA GLY A 121 -17.14 -15.58 8.28
C GLY A 121 -17.06 -14.08 8.59
N ARG A 122 -15.97 -13.63 9.23
CA ARG A 122 -15.74 -12.24 9.58
C ARG A 122 -15.63 -11.35 8.33
N ASP A 123 -16.10 -10.13 8.44
CA ASP A 123 -16.03 -9.16 7.34
C ASP A 123 -14.78 -8.27 7.47
N PRO A 124 -13.97 -8.15 6.41
CA PRO A 124 -12.86 -7.20 6.39
C PRO A 124 -13.37 -5.77 6.24
N VAL A 125 -12.68 -4.83 6.88
CA VAL A 125 -13.04 -3.41 6.86
C VAL A 125 -11.88 -2.51 6.45
N LEU A 126 -10.67 -2.76 6.96
CA LEU A 126 -9.44 -2.12 6.50
C LEU A 126 -8.36 -3.18 6.31
N LEU A 127 -7.40 -2.88 5.45
CA LEU A 127 -6.23 -3.72 5.21
C LEU A 127 -4.97 -2.88 5.03
N SER A 128 -3.83 -3.50 5.34
CA SER A 128 -2.50 -2.95 5.10
C SER A 128 -1.58 -4.10 4.68
N LEU A 129 -1.16 -4.09 3.41
CA LEU A 129 -0.20 -5.04 2.86
C LEU A 129 1.21 -4.58 3.20
N ALA A 130 2.05 -5.48 3.70
CA ALA A 130 3.46 -5.20 3.91
C ALA A 130 4.14 -4.91 2.54
N PRO A 131 5.12 -4.00 2.45
CA PRO A 131 5.78 -3.68 1.20
C PRO A 131 6.41 -4.89 0.50
N ASP A 132 6.92 -5.86 1.26
CA ASP A 132 7.47 -7.11 0.72
C ASP A 132 6.41 -8.11 0.24
N ALA A 133 5.13 -7.81 0.39
CA ALA A 133 3.97 -8.65 0.09
C ALA A 133 3.92 -9.99 0.84
N GLN A 134 4.69 -10.17 1.92
CA GLN A 134 4.72 -11.43 2.69
C GLN A 134 3.76 -11.43 3.87
N GLN A 135 3.23 -10.28 4.28
CA GLN A 135 2.24 -10.17 5.35
C GLN A 135 1.15 -9.17 5.02
N ILE A 136 -0.04 -9.37 5.59
CA ILE A 136 -1.13 -8.40 5.53
C ILE A 136 -1.83 -8.29 6.87
N ALA A 137 -2.02 -7.06 7.34
CA ALA A 137 -2.87 -6.76 8.48
C ALA A 137 -4.29 -6.48 8.00
N LEU A 138 -5.28 -7.12 8.61
CA LEU A 138 -6.71 -6.95 8.34
C LEU A 138 -7.42 -6.47 9.60
N GLN A 139 -8.06 -5.31 9.53
CA GLN A 139 -9.09 -4.95 10.49
C GLN A 139 -10.40 -5.64 10.08
N VAL A 140 -10.94 -6.45 10.97
CA VAL A 140 -12.18 -7.20 10.76
C VAL A 140 -13.23 -6.82 11.79
N THR A 141 -14.49 -7.00 11.41
CA THR A 141 -15.60 -7.00 12.38
C THR A 141 -15.97 -8.43 12.74
N ASP A 142 -16.01 -8.71 14.03
CA ASP A 142 -16.44 -9.98 14.60
C ASP A 142 -17.43 -9.73 15.73
N GLN A 143 -18.69 -10.12 15.53
CA GLN A 143 -19.75 -9.98 16.54
C GLN A 143 -19.84 -8.56 17.14
N GLY A 144 -19.68 -7.54 16.30
CA GLY A 144 -19.73 -6.13 16.72
C GLY A 144 -18.43 -5.60 17.34
N ARG A 145 -17.37 -6.40 17.40
CA ARG A 145 -16.03 -5.98 17.85
C ARG A 145 -15.08 -5.79 16.68
N TRP A 146 -14.27 -4.74 16.77
CA TRP A 146 -13.14 -4.51 15.89
C TRP A 146 -11.94 -5.32 16.36
N ARG A 147 -11.33 -6.09 15.45
CA ARG A 147 -10.07 -6.81 15.71
C ARG A 147 -9.11 -6.61 14.55
N VAL A 148 -7.82 -6.69 14.84
CA VAL A 148 -6.76 -6.70 13.84
C VAL A 148 -6.16 -8.10 13.79
N GLU A 149 -6.05 -8.66 12.60
CA GLU A 149 -5.46 -9.96 12.34
C GLU A 149 -4.29 -9.80 11.37
N LEU A 150 -3.20 -10.49 11.63
CA LEU A 150 -2.05 -10.56 10.74
C LEU A 150 -2.08 -11.91 10.02
N LEU A 151 -2.04 -11.88 8.70
CA LEU A 151 -2.01 -13.07 7.87
C LEU A 151 -0.62 -13.16 7.20
N ASP A 152 -0.06 -14.37 7.23
CA ASP A 152 1.12 -14.72 6.46
C ASP A 152 0.72 -15.02 5.01
N LEU A 153 1.43 -14.42 4.07
CA LEU A 153 1.23 -14.57 2.63
C LEU A 153 2.42 -15.25 1.94
N SER A 154 3.43 -15.69 2.69
CA SER A 154 4.69 -16.22 2.16
C SER A 154 4.51 -17.47 1.29
N ASP A 155 3.51 -18.31 1.60
CA ASP A 155 3.16 -19.49 0.79
C ASP A 155 2.28 -19.16 -0.42
N LEU A 156 1.74 -17.95 -0.48
CA LEU A 156 0.75 -17.53 -1.49
C LEU A 156 1.37 -16.60 -2.54
N LEU A 157 2.30 -15.73 -2.13
CA LEU A 157 2.86 -14.67 -2.94
C LEU A 157 4.39 -14.73 -2.93
N GLU A 158 4.98 -14.39 -4.07
CA GLU A 158 6.41 -14.17 -4.15
C GLU A 158 6.77 -12.85 -3.44
N PRO A 159 7.92 -12.75 -2.74
CA PRO A 159 8.33 -11.51 -2.11
C PRO A 159 8.54 -10.37 -3.11
N ASP A 160 7.96 -9.20 -2.83
CA ASP A 160 8.19 -7.96 -3.58
C ASP A 160 9.21 -7.06 -2.87
N ARG A 161 10.49 -7.41 -2.97
CA ARG A 161 11.56 -6.73 -2.23
C ARG A 161 12.14 -5.55 -3.01
N PRO A 162 12.71 -4.56 -2.30
CA PRO A 162 13.56 -3.55 -2.92
C PRO A 162 14.69 -4.19 -3.72
N PRO A 163 15.10 -3.58 -4.84
CA PRO A 163 16.32 -3.98 -5.55
C PRO A 163 17.51 -3.99 -4.59
N GLY A 164 18.38 -4.99 -4.70
CA GLY A 164 19.62 -5.08 -3.93
C GLY A 164 19.51 -5.68 -2.52
N GLN A 165 18.33 -6.12 -2.08
CA GLN A 165 18.25 -6.98 -0.89
C GLN A 165 18.65 -8.42 -1.24
N SER A 166 19.75 -8.89 -0.66
CA SER A 166 20.22 -10.27 -0.82
C SER A 166 19.20 -11.27 -0.27
N LEU A 167 18.98 -12.36 -1.00
CA LEU A 167 18.32 -13.55 -0.47
C LEU A 167 19.25 -14.11 0.62
N SER A 168 18.93 -13.89 1.89
CA SER A 168 19.52 -14.70 2.94
C SER A 168 19.04 -16.13 2.71
N THR A 169 19.89 -16.97 2.11
CA THR A 169 19.69 -18.41 2.15
C THR A 169 19.53 -18.76 3.63
N PRO A 170 18.38 -19.35 4.05
CA PRO A 170 18.26 -19.83 5.42
C PRO A 170 19.46 -20.72 5.69
N ALA A 171 20.20 -20.47 6.77
CA ALA A 171 21.27 -21.36 7.17
C ALA A 171 20.66 -22.76 7.23
N LEU A 172 21.17 -23.69 6.42
CA LEU A 172 20.84 -25.10 6.55
C LEU A 172 21.05 -25.42 8.02
N SER A 173 19.97 -25.75 8.72
CA SER A 173 20.02 -26.22 10.08
C SER A 173 20.79 -27.53 10.07
N SER A 174 22.10 -27.46 10.25
CA SER A 174 22.89 -28.57 10.74
C SER A 174 22.54 -28.68 12.23
N GLU A 175 21.47 -29.41 12.52
CA GLU A 175 21.32 -30.02 13.84
C GLU A 175 21.91 -31.44 13.81
N PRO A 176 22.38 -31.92 14.98
CA PRO A 176 23.61 -32.70 15.15
C PRO A 176 23.52 -34.19 14.80
#